data_AF-A0A1F7S3I6-F1
#
_entry.id   AF-A0A1F7S3I6-F1
#
_cell.length_a   1.000
_cell.length_b   1.000
_cell.length_c   1.000
_cell.angle_alpha   90.00
_cell.angle_beta   90.00
_cell.angle_gamma   90.00
#
_symmetry.space_group_name_H-M   'P 1'
#
loop_
_entity.id
_entity.type
_entity.pdbx_description
1 polymer ?
#
loop_
_entity_poly.entity_id
_entity_poly.type
_entity_poly.pdbx_seq_one_letter_code
_entity_poly.pdbx_strand_id
1 'polypeptide(L)'
;MKYYSQSNIKRIEKIIPHKPPLVKEVSTNFQLNSFRKKNSGFTLLEVMIVVVIMGVMAAIATPNFFSLLDTIRVGGAAKNLASEMMLAKFRAISENHKYIVTFDVTGNSFSIYSDSDNDYDTVGLESNEIVKTVNIMADYHNVVYGYVTGTKGTSGNVITESVTFTSNPKRVVFKPDGTANIPGSIYLILSNDLAAGKQGRMMAVTVIQTGRIKFWRYKGAPSSKPWE
;
A
#
# COMPACT_ATOMS: atom_id res chain seq x y z
N MET A 1 35.13 59.95 -16.93
CA MET A 1 35.03 61.40 -17.25
C MET A 1 33.73 61.90 -16.64
N LYS A 2 33.61 63.01 -15.90
CA LYS A 2 34.55 64.11 -15.61
C LYS A 2 34.44 64.52 -14.10
N TYR A 3 35.16 65.56 -13.66
CA TYR A 3 35.36 65.91 -12.24
C TYR A 3 34.89 67.34 -11.88
N TYR A 4 34.61 67.55 -10.59
CA TYR A 4 34.68 68.78 -9.75
C TYR A 4 33.98 70.09 -10.15
N SER A 5 33.43 70.77 -9.12
CA SER A 5 33.74 72.17 -8.81
C SER A 5 33.52 72.47 -7.31
N GLN A 6 34.09 73.56 -6.79
CA GLN A 6 34.08 74.01 -5.38
C GLN A 6 34.27 75.54 -5.30
N SER A 7 33.71 76.22 -4.28
CA SER A 7 33.99 77.65 -4.05
C SER A 7 33.63 78.18 -2.65
N ASN A 8 34.66 78.64 -1.91
CA ASN A 8 34.85 79.98 -1.31
C ASN A 8 33.71 80.74 -0.58
N ILE A 9 33.92 81.63 0.42
CA ILE A 9 35.02 82.07 1.33
C ILE A 9 34.33 83.00 2.39
N LYS A 10 34.77 83.07 3.67
CA LYS A 10 34.74 84.31 4.50
C LYS A 10 35.56 84.22 5.82
N ARG A 11 35.66 85.35 6.53
CA ARG A 11 36.80 85.76 7.40
C ARG A 11 36.39 86.87 8.39
N ILE A 12 36.81 87.03 9.66
CA ILE A 12 37.34 86.19 10.79
C ILE A 12 37.00 87.03 12.07
N GLU A 13 36.64 86.42 13.22
CA GLU A 13 37.16 86.67 14.61
C GLU A 13 36.22 86.03 15.67
N LYS A 14 36.65 85.12 16.55
CA LYS A 14 37.64 85.13 17.65
C LYS A 14 36.96 85.20 19.04
N ILE A 15 36.12 84.20 19.32
CA ILE A 15 35.70 83.88 20.70
C ILE A 15 36.92 83.28 21.42
N ILE A 16 37.22 83.74 22.63
CA ILE A 16 38.26 83.12 23.48
C ILE A 16 37.67 81.83 24.08
N PRO A 17 38.20 80.63 23.75
CA PRO A 17 37.65 79.40 24.29
C PRO A 17 38.01 79.26 25.77
N HIS A 18 37.02 79.29 26.65
CA HIS A 18 37.18 78.77 28.00
C HIS A 18 37.49 77.28 27.89
N LYS A 19 38.74 76.89 28.19
CA LYS A 19 39.19 75.49 28.13
C LYS A 19 38.50 74.73 29.29
N PRO A 20 37.56 73.80 29.02
CA PRO A 20 36.98 73.00 30.10
C PRO A 20 38.08 72.16 30.77
N PRO A 21 37.91 71.81 32.07
CA PRO A 21 38.88 70.97 32.76
C PRO A 21 39.05 69.64 32.03
N LEU A 22 40.28 69.10 32.06
CA LEU A 22 40.61 67.84 31.40
C LEU A 22 39.85 66.68 32.06
N VAL A 23 38.72 66.30 31.47
CA VAL A 23 38.06 65.02 31.76
C VAL A 23 39.07 63.94 31.42
N LYS A 24 39.55 63.23 32.45
CA LYS A 24 40.37 62.03 32.24
C LYS A 24 39.45 60.98 31.62
N GLU A 25 39.69 60.62 30.37
CA GLU A 25 39.02 59.47 29.77
C GLU A 25 39.37 58.22 30.57
N VAL A 26 38.40 57.73 31.35
CA VAL A 26 38.49 56.41 31.96
C VAL A 26 38.24 55.42 30.84
N SER A 27 39.31 55.01 30.17
CA SER A 27 39.29 53.96 29.15
C SER A 27 38.98 52.61 29.80
N THR A 28 37.68 52.39 30.04
CA THR A 28 37.11 51.11 30.42
C THR A 28 37.39 50.11 29.31
N ASN A 29 38.51 49.38 29.46
CA ASN A 29 38.88 48.25 28.60
C ASN A 29 37.85 47.14 28.75
N PHE A 30 36.71 47.29 28.07
CA PHE A 30 35.64 46.32 28.01
C PHE A 30 36.11 45.13 27.19
N GLN A 31 36.83 44.24 27.86
CA GLN A 31 37.29 42.96 27.34
C GLN A 31 36.05 42.13 26.96
N LEU A 32 35.61 42.28 25.71
CA LEU A 32 34.61 41.43 25.09
C LEU A 32 35.15 40.01 25.05
N ASN A 33 34.88 39.27 26.12
CA ASN A 33 35.32 37.89 26.30
C ASN A 33 34.54 37.02 25.31
N SER A 34 35.05 36.96 24.08
CA SER A 34 34.40 36.31 22.96
C SER A 34 34.28 34.83 23.25
N PHE A 35 33.06 34.42 23.61
CA PHE A 35 32.66 33.01 23.69
C PHE A 35 32.75 32.40 22.29
N ARG A 36 33.98 32.03 21.89
CA ARG A 36 34.25 31.23 20.70
C ARG A 36 33.41 29.97 20.81
N LYS A 37 32.31 29.90 20.04
CA LYS A 37 31.62 28.65 19.76
C LYS A 37 32.68 27.66 19.29
N LYS A 38 32.91 26.59 20.07
CA LYS A 38 33.73 25.47 19.61
C LYS A 38 32.95 24.82 18.48
N ASN A 39 33.36 25.08 17.25
CA ASN A 39 32.85 24.39 16.07
C ASN A 39 33.39 22.96 16.07
N SER A 40 32.80 22.10 16.90
CA SER A 40 33.07 20.66 16.91
C SER A 40 32.44 20.04 15.67
N GLY A 41 33.23 19.95 14.58
CA GLY A 41 32.90 19.09 13.46
C GLY A 41 33.12 17.63 13.81
N PHE A 42 32.34 16.74 13.20
CA PHE A 42 32.54 15.29 13.29
C PHE A 42 33.92 14.91 12.75
N THR A 43 34.56 13.91 13.36
CA THR A 43 35.83 13.40 12.84
C THR A 43 35.61 12.47 11.64
N LEU A 44 36.60 12.34 10.74
CA LEU A 44 36.51 11.40 9.62
C LEU A 44 36.31 9.95 10.12
N LEU A 45 36.98 9.58 11.21
CA LEU A 45 36.83 8.28 11.87
C LEU A 45 35.40 8.04 12.40
N GLU A 46 34.80 9.05 13.01
CA GLU A 46 33.43 9.01 13.53
C GLU A 46 32.40 8.82 12.39
N VAL A 47 32.58 9.53 11.27
CA VAL A 47 31.75 9.31 10.07
C VAL A 47 31.94 7.90 9.52
N MET A 48 33.17 7.37 9.48
CA MET A 48 33.42 5.97 9.07
C MET A 48 32.72 4.96 9.99
N ILE A 49 32.80 5.15 11.31
CA ILE A 49 32.13 4.29 12.30
C ILE A 49 30.61 4.34 12.11
N VAL A 50 30.03 5.53 11.93
CA VAL A 50 28.58 5.70 11.68
C VAL A 50 28.16 5.00 10.38
N VAL A 51 28.93 5.12 9.29
CA VAL A 51 28.65 4.42 8.02
C VAL A 51 28.75 2.89 8.18
N VAL A 52 29.73 2.38 8.93
CA VAL A 52 29.85 0.94 9.23
C VAL A 52 28.64 0.44 10.04
N ILE A 53 28.22 1.17 11.07
CA ILE A 53 27.04 0.83 11.89
C ILE A 53 25.77 0.84 11.02
N MET A 54 25.57 1.87 10.20
CA MET A 54 24.43 1.93 9.27
C MET A 54 24.43 0.77 8.27
N GLY A 55 25.59 0.38 7.74
CA GLY A 55 25.73 -0.76 6.83
C GLY A 55 25.32 -2.09 7.48
N VAL A 56 25.78 -2.34 8.71
CA VAL A 56 25.39 -3.53 9.49
C VAL A 56 23.89 -3.52 9.81
N MET A 57 23.33 -2.38 10.22
CA MET A 57 21.89 -2.25 10.48
C MET A 57 21.04 -2.49 9.23
N ALA A 58 21.45 -1.94 8.08
CA ALA A 58 20.74 -2.12 6.80
C ALA A 58 20.75 -3.60 6.35
N ALA A 59 21.88 -4.29 6.49
CA ALA A 59 21.99 -5.71 6.17
C ALA A 59 21.03 -6.58 7.01
N ILE A 60 20.88 -6.27 8.30
CA ILE A 60 19.98 -7.00 9.22
C ILE A 60 18.51 -6.65 8.98
N ALA A 61 18.19 -5.39 8.65
CA ALA A 61 16.81 -4.93 8.48
C ALA A 61 16.14 -5.40 7.17
N THR A 62 16.92 -5.48 6.07
CA THR A 62 16.42 -5.74 4.71
C THR A 62 15.51 -6.97 4.53
N PRO A 63 15.86 -8.20 5.00
CA PRO A 63 15.12 -9.41 4.62
C PRO A 63 13.65 -9.45 5.09
N ASN A 64 13.32 -8.78 6.20
CA ASN A 64 11.95 -8.78 6.74
C ASN A 64 10.97 -7.91 5.93
N PHE A 65 11.47 -6.95 5.15
CA PHE A 65 10.59 -6.00 4.45
C PHE A 65 9.84 -6.65 3.27
N PHE A 66 10.52 -7.55 2.54
CA PHE A 66 9.91 -8.25 1.40
C PHE A 66 8.78 -9.19 1.81
N SER A 67 8.92 -9.91 2.94
CA SER A 67 7.89 -10.84 3.40
C SER A 67 6.60 -10.13 3.83
N LEU A 68 6.72 -8.91 4.36
CA LEU A 68 5.59 -8.03 4.70
C LEU A 68 4.89 -7.50 3.44
N LEU A 69 5.63 -6.95 2.47
CA LEU A 69 5.07 -6.46 1.21
C LEU A 69 4.27 -7.54 0.47
N ASP A 70 4.83 -8.74 0.39
CA ASP A 70 4.17 -9.93 -0.17
C ASP A 70 2.85 -10.29 0.55
N THR A 71 2.84 -10.24 1.88
CA THR A 71 1.63 -10.49 2.68
C THR A 71 0.57 -9.40 2.44
N ILE A 72 1.00 -8.15 2.26
CA ILE A 72 0.12 -7.03 1.92
C ILE A 72 -0.45 -7.18 0.50
N ARG A 73 0.34 -7.67 -0.48
CA ARG A 73 -0.12 -7.91 -1.86
C ARG A 73 -1.24 -8.93 -1.92
N VAL A 74 -1.03 -10.13 -1.37
CA VAL A 74 -2.03 -11.22 -1.40
C VAL A 74 -3.28 -10.89 -0.56
N GLY A 75 -3.10 -10.21 0.58
CA GLY A 75 -4.21 -9.67 1.36
C GLY A 75 -4.99 -8.57 0.64
N GLY A 76 -4.28 -7.70 -0.11
CA GLY A 76 -4.85 -6.66 -0.95
C GLY A 76 -5.70 -7.23 -2.09
N ALA A 77 -5.17 -8.21 -2.83
CA ALA A 77 -5.90 -8.90 -3.89
C ALA A 77 -7.18 -9.58 -3.38
N ALA A 78 -7.08 -10.31 -2.26
CA ALA A 78 -8.23 -10.97 -1.64
C ALA A 78 -9.29 -9.97 -1.14
N LYS A 79 -8.85 -8.83 -0.57
CA LYS A 79 -9.75 -7.75 -0.16
C LYS A 79 -10.42 -7.09 -1.37
N ASN A 80 -9.68 -6.80 -2.43
CA ASN A 80 -10.20 -6.22 -3.66
C ASN A 80 -11.28 -7.13 -4.26
N LEU A 81 -10.97 -8.42 -4.46
CA LEU A 81 -11.96 -9.39 -4.93
C LEU A 81 -13.21 -9.45 -4.04
N ALA A 82 -13.05 -9.51 -2.71
CA ALA A 82 -14.20 -9.51 -1.80
C ALA A 82 -15.03 -8.22 -1.88
N SER A 83 -14.40 -7.06 -2.09
CA SER A 83 -15.08 -5.77 -2.29
C SER A 83 -15.81 -5.69 -3.63
N GLU A 84 -15.20 -6.14 -4.73
CA GLU A 84 -15.81 -6.15 -6.06
C GLU A 84 -17.00 -7.13 -6.13
N MET A 85 -16.89 -8.31 -5.52
CA MET A 85 -18.00 -9.27 -5.38
C MET A 85 -19.13 -8.70 -4.50
N MET A 86 -18.79 -7.92 -3.46
CA MET A 86 -19.78 -7.27 -2.61
C MET A 86 -20.49 -6.12 -3.34
N LEU A 87 -19.77 -5.37 -4.19
CA LEU A 87 -20.34 -4.36 -5.07
C LEU A 87 -21.30 -5.00 -6.10
N ALA A 88 -20.88 -6.07 -6.78
CA ALA A 88 -21.73 -6.81 -7.70
C ALA A 88 -23.02 -7.33 -7.03
N LYS A 89 -22.92 -7.87 -5.80
CA LYS A 89 -24.10 -8.23 -5.00
C LYS A 89 -24.99 -7.02 -4.70
N PHE A 90 -24.43 -5.89 -4.26
CA PHE A 90 -25.25 -4.71 -3.95
C PHE A 90 -25.96 -4.16 -5.18
N ARG A 91 -25.30 -4.17 -6.35
CA ARG A 91 -25.91 -3.78 -7.62
C ARG A 91 -27.06 -4.68 -8.03
N ALA A 92 -26.92 -6.01 -7.94
CA ALA A 92 -28.03 -6.94 -8.19
C ALA A 92 -29.28 -6.59 -7.37
N ILE A 93 -29.09 -6.20 -6.09
CA ILE A 93 -30.19 -5.80 -5.20
C ILE A 93 -30.77 -4.43 -5.59
N SER A 94 -29.94 -3.43 -5.93
CA SER A 94 -30.41 -2.07 -6.23
C SER A 94 -30.96 -1.88 -7.65
N GLU A 95 -30.45 -2.64 -8.60
CA GLU A 95 -30.81 -2.58 -10.03
C GLU A 95 -31.84 -3.68 -10.40
N ASN A 96 -32.14 -4.59 -9.46
CA ASN A 96 -33.19 -5.62 -9.53
C ASN A 96 -33.06 -6.63 -10.69
N HIS A 97 -31.83 -6.89 -11.13
CA HIS A 97 -31.50 -7.95 -12.09
C HIS A 97 -30.24 -8.72 -11.62
N LYS A 98 -29.77 -9.74 -12.35
CA LYS A 98 -28.65 -10.56 -11.86
C LYS A 98 -27.31 -9.87 -12.11
N TYR A 99 -26.31 -10.22 -11.30
CA TYR A 99 -24.90 -9.91 -11.55
C TYR A 99 -24.07 -11.19 -11.49
N ILE A 100 -23.25 -11.43 -12.50
CA ILE A 100 -22.43 -12.65 -12.60
C ILE A 100 -20.96 -12.29 -12.43
N VAL A 101 -20.25 -13.01 -11.56
CA VAL A 101 -18.79 -12.91 -11.39
C VAL A 101 -18.15 -14.19 -11.88
N THR A 102 -17.33 -14.11 -12.94
CA THR A 102 -16.61 -15.24 -13.53
C THR A 102 -15.13 -15.22 -13.15
N PHE A 103 -14.49 -16.38 -13.14
CA PHE A 103 -13.11 -16.57 -12.71
C PHE A 103 -12.33 -17.32 -13.79
N ASP A 104 -11.41 -16.62 -14.46
CA ASP A 104 -10.42 -17.25 -15.33
C ASP A 104 -9.16 -17.57 -14.51
N VAL A 105 -9.08 -18.83 -14.09
CA VAL A 105 -7.94 -19.37 -13.34
C VAL A 105 -6.65 -19.39 -14.19
N THR A 106 -6.76 -19.48 -15.52
CA THR A 106 -5.64 -19.62 -16.45
C THR A 106 -5.03 -18.25 -16.80
N GLY A 107 -5.87 -17.28 -17.17
CA GLY A 107 -5.46 -15.89 -17.38
C GLY A 107 -5.30 -15.06 -16.09
N ASN A 108 -5.54 -15.69 -14.93
CA ASN A 108 -5.44 -15.09 -13.59
C ASN A 108 -6.25 -13.79 -13.45
N SER A 109 -7.51 -13.82 -13.90
CA SER A 109 -8.42 -12.68 -13.91
C SER A 109 -9.84 -13.05 -13.47
N PHE A 110 -10.64 -12.04 -13.12
CA PHE A 110 -12.08 -12.17 -12.95
C PHE A 110 -12.83 -11.07 -13.69
N SER A 111 -14.05 -11.38 -14.12
CA SER A 111 -14.92 -10.45 -14.84
C SER A 111 -16.29 -10.39 -14.20
N ILE A 112 -16.94 -9.22 -14.31
CA ILE A 112 -18.26 -8.92 -13.74
C ILE A 112 -19.19 -8.53 -14.88
N TYR A 113 -20.36 -9.18 -14.93
CA TYR A 113 -21.40 -9.04 -15.95
C TYR A 113 -22.70 -8.55 -15.32
N SER A 114 -23.47 -7.77 -16.08
CA SER A 114 -24.75 -7.16 -15.72
C SER A 114 -25.87 -7.72 -16.61
N ASP A 115 -26.47 -8.82 -16.16
CA ASP A 115 -27.58 -9.54 -16.80
C ASP A 115 -28.88 -8.73 -16.62
N SER A 116 -29.06 -7.72 -17.46
CA SER A 116 -30.01 -6.60 -17.25
C SER A 116 -31.38 -6.80 -17.94
N ASP A 117 -31.38 -7.56 -19.02
CA ASP A 117 -32.51 -8.20 -19.68
C ASP A 117 -32.89 -9.54 -19.03
N ASN A 118 -32.05 -10.04 -18.12
CA ASN A 118 -32.29 -11.23 -17.28
C ASN A 118 -32.32 -12.57 -18.08
N ASP A 119 -31.78 -12.59 -19.30
CA ASP A 119 -31.80 -13.73 -20.22
C ASP A 119 -30.54 -14.63 -20.15
N TYR A 120 -29.64 -14.38 -19.20
CA TYR A 120 -28.44 -15.20 -18.89
C TYR A 120 -28.70 -16.72 -18.87
N ASP A 121 -29.85 -17.14 -18.35
CA ASP A 121 -30.21 -18.57 -18.23
C ASP A 121 -30.64 -19.20 -19.58
N THR A 122 -30.77 -18.39 -20.64
CA THR A 122 -31.09 -18.78 -22.01
C THR A 122 -29.95 -18.56 -23.01
N VAL A 123 -29.20 -17.44 -22.96
CA VAL A 123 -28.11 -17.15 -23.91
C VAL A 123 -26.70 -17.38 -23.36
N GLY A 124 -26.52 -17.31 -22.04
CA GLY A 124 -25.22 -17.40 -21.39
C GLY A 124 -24.63 -16.03 -21.07
N LEU A 125 -23.34 -15.84 -21.34
CA LEU A 125 -22.62 -14.58 -21.08
C LEU A 125 -22.40 -13.83 -22.39
N GLU A 126 -22.82 -12.58 -22.46
CA GLU A 126 -22.58 -11.70 -23.60
C GLU A 126 -21.39 -10.76 -23.37
N SER A 127 -20.88 -10.16 -24.44
CA SER A 127 -19.74 -9.21 -24.35
C SER A 127 -20.17 -7.78 -24.02
N ASN A 128 -21.42 -7.43 -24.28
CA ASN A 128 -22.07 -6.15 -23.97
C ASN A 128 -22.43 -6.00 -22.48
N GLU A 129 -22.63 -7.10 -21.75
CA GLU A 129 -22.88 -7.09 -20.30
C GLU A 129 -21.65 -6.75 -19.44
N ILE A 130 -20.42 -6.74 -20.01
CA ILE A 130 -19.18 -6.69 -19.24
C ILE A 130 -19.03 -5.32 -18.55
N VAL A 131 -19.24 -5.32 -17.23
CA VAL A 131 -19.11 -4.15 -16.35
C VAL A 131 -17.66 -3.87 -16.02
N LYS A 132 -16.85 -4.92 -15.78
CA LYS A 132 -15.46 -4.81 -15.35
C LYS A 132 -14.70 -6.12 -15.52
N THR A 133 -13.43 -6.03 -15.91
CA THR A 133 -12.45 -7.13 -15.86
C THR A 133 -11.27 -6.70 -15.01
N VAL A 134 -10.76 -7.60 -14.15
CA VAL A 134 -9.63 -7.35 -13.24
C VAL A 134 -8.58 -8.44 -13.43
N ASN A 135 -7.36 -8.07 -13.85
CA ASN A 135 -6.24 -9.00 -13.90
C ASN A 135 -5.46 -8.95 -12.58
N ILE A 136 -5.46 -10.06 -11.84
CA ILE A 136 -4.88 -10.10 -10.49
C ILE A 136 -3.36 -9.89 -10.51
N MET A 137 -2.66 -10.38 -11.55
CA MET A 137 -1.19 -10.25 -11.61
C MET A 137 -0.73 -8.85 -12.03
N ALA A 138 -1.55 -8.12 -12.80
CA ALA A 138 -1.29 -6.73 -13.17
C ALA A 138 -1.42 -5.79 -11.96
N ASP A 139 -2.52 -5.90 -11.21
CA ASP A 139 -2.78 -5.06 -10.03
C ASP A 139 -1.97 -5.50 -8.80
N TYR A 140 -1.77 -6.80 -8.63
CA TYR A 140 -1.11 -7.42 -7.47
C TYR A 140 -0.01 -8.38 -7.92
N HIS A 141 1.14 -7.82 -8.29
CA HIS A 141 2.32 -8.57 -8.77
C HIS A 141 2.63 -9.81 -7.91
N ASN A 142 2.84 -10.94 -8.60
CA ASN A 142 3.04 -12.29 -8.07
C ASN A 142 1.85 -12.93 -7.32
N VAL A 143 0.67 -12.31 -7.22
CA VAL A 143 -0.52 -12.97 -6.68
C VAL A 143 -1.24 -13.76 -7.77
N VAL A 144 -1.55 -15.02 -7.46
CA VAL A 144 -2.23 -15.95 -8.38
C VAL A 144 -3.36 -16.72 -7.69
N TYR A 145 -4.35 -17.15 -8.46
CA TYR A 145 -5.24 -18.24 -8.05
C TYR A 145 -4.42 -19.50 -7.79
N GLY A 146 -4.46 -20.03 -6.56
CA GLY A 146 -3.64 -21.17 -6.21
C GLY A 146 -3.77 -21.62 -4.77
N TYR A 147 -3.31 -22.83 -4.52
CA TYR A 147 -3.30 -23.48 -3.22
C TYR A 147 -2.14 -24.48 -3.15
N VAL A 148 -1.55 -24.68 -1.97
CA VAL A 148 -0.59 -25.77 -1.77
C VAL A 148 -1.36 -27.08 -1.58
N THR A 149 -0.91 -28.17 -2.20
CA THR A 149 -1.52 -29.49 -2.06
C THR A 149 -1.60 -29.96 -0.59
N GLY A 150 -2.64 -30.74 -0.26
CA GLY A 150 -2.88 -31.23 1.11
C GLY A 150 -3.42 -30.18 2.10
N THR A 151 -3.44 -28.88 1.75
CA THR A 151 -4.00 -27.83 2.62
C THR A 151 -5.51 -28.05 2.82
N LYS A 152 -5.99 -27.96 4.07
CA LYS A 152 -7.43 -27.89 4.36
C LYS A 152 -7.97 -26.49 4.08
N GLY A 153 -9.04 -26.40 3.29
CA GLY A 153 -9.73 -25.16 2.93
C GLY A 153 -10.67 -24.64 4.00
N THR A 154 -11.38 -23.55 3.69
CA THR A 154 -12.31 -22.88 4.62
C THR A 154 -13.54 -23.73 4.98
N SER A 155 -13.85 -24.75 4.16
CA SER A 155 -14.85 -25.78 4.40
C SER A 155 -14.36 -26.95 5.27
N GLY A 156 -13.08 -26.97 5.66
CA GLY A 156 -12.45 -28.06 6.43
C GLY A 156 -11.97 -29.26 5.59
N ASN A 157 -12.47 -29.41 4.36
CA ASN A 157 -12.01 -30.41 3.39
C ASN A 157 -10.66 -29.99 2.77
N VAL A 158 -9.91 -30.94 2.20
CA VAL A 158 -8.68 -30.63 1.44
C VAL A 158 -9.03 -29.84 0.18
N ILE A 159 -8.22 -28.82 -0.16
CA ILE A 159 -8.39 -28.04 -1.38
C ILE A 159 -7.94 -28.87 -2.59
N THR A 160 -8.80 -28.96 -3.60
CA THR A 160 -8.53 -29.63 -4.89
C THR A 160 -8.56 -28.67 -6.08
N GLU A 161 -9.13 -27.47 -5.91
CA GLU A 161 -9.22 -26.42 -6.92
C GLU A 161 -8.97 -25.05 -6.28
N SER A 162 -8.33 -24.13 -7.00
CA SER A 162 -8.16 -22.74 -6.56
C SER A 162 -9.47 -21.94 -6.58
N VAL A 163 -10.46 -22.35 -7.37
CA VAL A 163 -11.81 -21.77 -7.41
C VAL A 163 -12.83 -22.90 -7.38
N THR A 164 -13.46 -23.11 -6.22
CA THR A 164 -14.29 -24.31 -5.94
C THR A 164 -15.77 -24.14 -6.30
N PHE A 165 -16.11 -23.18 -7.17
CA PHE A 165 -17.47 -23.12 -7.72
C PHE A 165 -17.67 -24.30 -8.68
N THR A 166 -18.81 -24.99 -8.58
CA THR A 166 -19.12 -26.20 -9.36
C THR A 166 -19.54 -25.92 -10.80
N SER A 167 -19.67 -24.65 -11.16
CA SER A 167 -20.03 -24.14 -12.48
C SER A 167 -18.85 -24.20 -13.47
N ASN A 168 -19.14 -24.40 -14.76
CA ASN A 168 -18.16 -24.23 -15.85
C ASN A 168 -18.72 -23.24 -16.90
N PRO A 169 -18.02 -22.14 -17.25
CA PRO A 169 -16.84 -21.60 -16.58
C PRO A 169 -17.12 -21.31 -15.09
N LYS A 170 -16.05 -21.30 -14.28
CA LYS A 170 -16.10 -21.05 -12.83
C LYS A 170 -16.71 -19.67 -12.58
N ARG A 171 -17.85 -19.62 -11.87
CA ARG A 171 -18.61 -18.39 -11.63
C ARG A 171 -19.56 -18.48 -10.44
N VAL A 172 -19.95 -17.32 -9.92
CA VAL A 172 -21.07 -17.14 -9.00
C VAL A 172 -22.03 -16.09 -9.55
N VAL A 173 -23.34 -16.32 -9.38
CA VAL A 173 -24.40 -15.38 -9.77
C VAL A 173 -25.05 -14.84 -8.51
N PHE A 174 -25.02 -13.52 -8.34
CA PHE A 174 -25.79 -12.80 -7.33
C PHE A 174 -27.16 -12.42 -7.90
N LYS A 175 -28.20 -12.65 -7.10
CA LYS A 175 -29.60 -12.40 -7.47
C LYS A 175 -30.13 -11.11 -6.81
N PRO A 176 -31.27 -10.56 -7.28
CA PRO A 176 -31.93 -9.41 -6.66
C PRO A 176 -32.30 -9.57 -5.18
N ASP A 177 -32.57 -10.79 -4.72
CA ASP A 177 -32.78 -11.11 -3.30
C ASP A 177 -31.49 -11.07 -2.45
N GLY A 178 -30.35 -10.78 -3.07
CA GLY A 178 -29.03 -10.78 -2.46
C GLY A 178 -28.47 -12.16 -2.16
N THR A 179 -29.10 -13.25 -2.62
CA THR A 179 -28.54 -14.61 -2.51
C THR A 179 -27.48 -14.88 -3.60
N ALA A 180 -26.77 -15.99 -3.48
CA ALA A 180 -25.86 -16.50 -4.48
C ALA A 180 -26.37 -17.86 -5.00
N ASN A 181 -26.28 -18.11 -6.30
CA ASN A 181 -26.77 -19.35 -6.90
C ASN A 181 -26.10 -20.62 -6.34
N ILE A 182 -24.79 -20.59 -6.11
CA ILE A 182 -24.00 -21.68 -5.52
C ILE A 182 -22.98 -21.16 -4.50
N PRO A 183 -22.67 -21.94 -3.45
CA PRO A 183 -21.53 -21.65 -2.57
C PRO A 183 -20.20 -22.00 -3.25
N GLY A 184 -19.10 -21.41 -2.78
CA GLY A 184 -17.75 -21.72 -3.25
C GLY A 184 -16.67 -20.86 -2.59
N SER A 185 -15.41 -21.23 -2.78
CA SER A 185 -14.25 -20.47 -2.31
C SER A 185 -13.22 -20.26 -3.41
N ILE A 186 -12.62 -19.07 -3.38
CA ILE A 186 -11.46 -18.66 -4.15
C ILE A 186 -10.25 -18.69 -3.21
N TYR A 187 -9.14 -19.30 -3.64
CA TYR A 187 -7.87 -19.33 -2.94
C TYR A 187 -6.82 -18.53 -3.71
N LEU A 188 -6.15 -17.61 -3.01
CA LEU A 188 -5.10 -16.75 -3.55
C LEU A 188 -3.80 -17.00 -2.78
N ILE A 189 -2.71 -17.07 -3.53
CA ILE A 189 -1.35 -17.33 -3.02
C ILE A 189 -0.35 -16.51 -3.84
N LEU A 190 0.87 -16.37 -3.34
CA LEU A 190 1.97 -15.83 -4.13
C LEU A 190 2.56 -16.96 -5.00
N SER A 191 2.89 -16.68 -6.25
CA SER A 191 3.51 -17.63 -7.19
C SER A 191 4.77 -18.29 -6.60
N ASN A 192 5.61 -17.49 -5.94
CA ASN A 192 6.83 -17.95 -5.26
C ASN A 192 6.55 -18.86 -4.05
N ASP A 193 5.42 -18.66 -3.35
CA ASP A 193 5.02 -19.53 -2.23
C ASP A 193 4.37 -20.82 -2.72
N LEU A 194 3.60 -20.76 -3.82
CA LEU A 194 3.06 -21.95 -4.49
C LEU A 194 4.19 -22.87 -4.96
N ALA A 195 5.18 -22.32 -5.65
CA ALA A 195 6.37 -23.05 -6.10
C ALA A 195 7.22 -23.61 -4.93
N ALA A 196 7.20 -22.95 -3.77
CA ALA A 196 7.94 -23.36 -2.57
C ALA A 196 7.11 -24.19 -1.56
N GLY A 197 5.85 -24.54 -1.87
CA GLY A 197 4.96 -25.26 -0.96
C GLY A 197 4.56 -24.51 0.32
N LYS A 198 4.68 -23.18 0.35
CA LYS A 198 4.52 -22.34 1.55
C LYS A 198 3.08 -21.87 1.74
N GLN A 199 2.34 -22.55 2.60
CA GLN A 199 0.94 -22.21 2.91
C GLN A 199 0.76 -20.88 3.69
N GLY A 200 1.79 -20.41 4.40
CA GLY A 200 1.68 -19.39 5.45
C GLY A 200 1.19 -17.99 5.05
N ARG A 201 1.08 -17.69 3.76
CA ARG A 201 0.54 -16.42 3.23
C ARG A 201 -0.68 -16.61 2.32
N MET A 202 -1.32 -17.78 2.34
CA MET A 202 -2.55 -18.02 1.60
C MET A 202 -3.71 -17.18 2.15
N MET A 203 -4.50 -16.62 1.23
CA MET A 203 -5.75 -15.93 1.50
C MET A 203 -6.90 -16.67 0.81
N ALA A 204 -8.12 -16.53 1.35
CA ALA A 204 -9.31 -17.06 0.70
C ALA A 204 -10.46 -16.05 0.69
N VAL A 205 -11.34 -16.14 -0.30
CA VAL A 205 -12.65 -15.48 -0.34
C VAL A 205 -13.71 -16.55 -0.51
N THR A 206 -14.69 -16.61 0.37
CA THR A 206 -15.78 -17.60 0.37
C THR A 206 -17.12 -16.91 0.20
N VAL A 207 -17.96 -17.46 -0.69
CA VAL A 207 -19.39 -17.14 -0.80
C VAL A 207 -20.19 -18.34 -0.32
N ILE A 208 -21.20 -18.11 0.52
CA ILE A 208 -22.23 -19.11 0.83
C ILE A 208 -23.54 -18.71 0.13
N GLN A 209 -24.44 -19.69 -0.09
CA GLN A 209 -25.65 -19.54 -0.89
C GLN A 209 -26.59 -18.39 -0.44
N THR A 210 -26.56 -17.98 0.84
CA THR A 210 -27.23 -16.76 1.34
C THR A 210 -26.57 -15.45 0.91
N GLY A 211 -25.67 -15.49 -0.09
CA GLY A 211 -24.91 -14.36 -0.61
C GLY A 211 -24.02 -13.67 0.44
N ARG A 212 -23.66 -14.34 1.53
CA ARG A 212 -22.70 -13.81 2.50
C ARG A 212 -21.29 -14.09 1.98
N ILE A 213 -20.56 -13.02 1.71
CA ILE A 213 -19.14 -13.04 1.33
C ILE A 213 -18.30 -12.94 2.61
N LYS A 214 -17.21 -13.70 2.67
CA LYS A 214 -16.16 -13.60 3.70
C LYS A 214 -14.79 -13.64 3.03
N PHE A 215 -13.85 -12.84 3.52
CA PHE A 215 -12.42 -13.10 3.30
C PHE A 215 -11.86 -13.87 4.51
N TRP A 216 -10.73 -14.55 4.33
CA TRP A 216 -10.02 -15.31 5.34
C TRP A 216 -8.51 -15.26 5.11
N ARG A 217 -7.73 -15.37 6.18
CA ARG A 217 -6.27 -15.56 6.17
C ARG A 217 -5.91 -16.96 6.69
N TYR A 218 -4.98 -17.63 6.03
CA TYR A 218 -4.44 -18.90 6.52
C TYR A 218 -3.53 -18.70 7.75
N LYS A 219 -3.68 -19.55 8.77
CA LYS A 219 -2.92 -19.45 10.03
C LYS A 219 -2.07 -20.68 10.37
N GLY A 220 -2.05 -21.70 9.51
CA GLY A 220 -1.36 -22.97 9.75
C GLY A 220 -2.28 -24.10 10.22
N ALA A 221 -1.79 -25.33 10.08
CA ALA A 221 -2.56 -26.56 10.31
C ALA A 221 -2.72 -27.09 11.77
N PRO A 222 -2.09 -26.56 12.86
CA PRO A 222 -2.21 -27.18 14.18
C PRO A 222 -3.54 -26.89 14.90
N SER A 223 -4.46 -26.14 14.28
CA SER A 223 -5.80 -25.86 14.82
C SER A 223 -6.89 -26.61 14.04
N SER A 224 -8.05 -26.81 14.67
CA SER A 224 -9.26 -27.31 14.00
C SER A 224 -9.88 -26.32 13.00
N LYS A 225 -9.34 -25.11 12.90
CA LYS A 225 -9.76 -24.02 12.01
C LYS A 225 -8.52 -23.28 11.50
N PRO A 226 -7.89 -23.74 10.39
CA PRO A 226 -6.66 -23.15 9.86
C PRO A 226 -6.87 -21.81 9.13
N TRP A 227 -8.07 -21.24 9.20
CA TRP A 227 -8.50 -20.00 8.56
C TRP A 227 -9.19 -19.09 9.58
N GLU A 228 -8.86 -17.80 9.55
CA GLU A 228 -9.48 -16.73 10.38
C GLU A 228 -9.87 -15.50 9.55
#